data_AF-A0AAV4X332-F1
#
_entry.id   AF-A0AAV4X332-F1
#
_cell.length_a   1.000
_cell.length_b   1.000
_cell.length_c   1.000
_cell.angle_alpha   90.00
_cell.angle_beta   90.00
_cell.angle_gamma   90.00
#
_symmetry.space_group_name_H-M   'P 1'
#
loop_
_entity.id
_entity.type
_entity.pdbx_description
1 polymer ?
#
loop_
_entity_poly.entity_id
_entity_poly.type
_entity_poly.pdbx_seq_one_letter_code
_entity_poly.pdbx_strand_id
1 'polypeptide(L)'
;MVEINNQRKAFLDMLAWSEGTDNGRQKTRNHGYDVIVGGELFTDYSDHPRKLVTLNPKLKSTGAGRYQLLSRWWDAYRKQLGLKDFSPKSQDAVALQQIKERGALPMIDRGDIRQAIDRCSNIWASLPGAGYGQFEHKADSLIAKFKEAGGTVREIDRDKNARELKLANAAITDMQMRQRDVAALDAKYTKELADAKAENDALRDDVAAGRRRLHIKAVCQSVSVKPPPPPAWIMQPPPTGRHR
;
A
#
# COMPACT_ATOMS: atom_id res chain seq x y z
N MET A 1 -3.25 -27.10 -33.08
CA MET A 1 -4.05 -26.33 -32.10
C MET A 1 -3.11 -25.74 -31.06
N VAL A 2 -3.47 -24.62 -30.44
CA VAL A 2 -2.71 -24.06 -29.32
C VAL A 2 -2.76 -25.04 -28.15
N GLU A 3 -1.62 -25.32 -27.53
CA GLU A 3 -1.52 -26.20 -26.37
C GLU A 3 -2.20 -25.57 -25.14
N ILE A 4 -2.90 -26.37 -24.35
CA ILE A 4 -3.51 -25.90 -23.09
C ILE A 4 -2.57 -26.23 -21.94
N ASN A 5 -2.26 -25.22 -21.13
CA ASN A 5 -1.62 -25.39 -19.82
C ASN A 5 -2.55 -24.83 -18.73
N ASN A 6 -2.16 -24.99 -17.47
CA ASN A 6 -2.99 -24.54 -16.34
C ASN A 6 -3.30 -23.03 -16.38
N GLN A 7 -2.31 -22.20 -16.77
CA GLN A 7 -2.49 -20.75 -16.89
C GLN A 7 -3.52 -20.38 -17.98
N ARG A 8 -3.41 -20.99 -19.15
CA ARG A 8 -4.31 -20.76 -20.28
C ARG A 8 -5.73 -21.23 -19.96
N LYS A 9 -5.87 -22.41 -19.31
CA LYS A 9 -7.16 -22.89 -18.80
C LYS A 9 -7.77 -21.89 -17.81
N ALA A 10 -7.02 -21.45 -16.80
CA ALA A 10 -7.48 -20.47 -15.82
C ALA A 10 -7.88 -19.13 -16.48
N PHE A 11 -7.19 -18.72 -17.54
CA PHE A 11 -7.54 -17.54 -18.32
C PHE A 11 -8.86 -17.71 -19.08
N LEU A 12 -9.08 -18.87 -19.69
CA LEU A 12 -10.35 -19.21 -20.32
C LEU A 12 -11.50 -19.28 -19.31
N ASP A 13 -11.28 -19.84 -18.12
CA ASP A 13 -12.28 -19.88 -17.05
C ASP A 13 -12.63 -18.46 -16.56
N MET A 14 -11.64 -17.59 -16.42
CA MET A 14 -11.86 -16.17 -16.14
C MET A 14 -12.67 -15.48 -17.26
N LEU A 15 -12.36 -15.74 -18.54
CA LEU A 15 -13.12 -15.18 -19.67
C LEU A 15 -14.58 -15.64 -19.66
N ALA A 16 -14.82 -16.92 -19.40
CA ALA A 16 -16.17 -17.49 -19.33
C ALA A 16 -17.02 -16.80 -18.26
N TRP A 17 -16.41 -16.52 -17.10
CA TRP A 17 -17.03 -15.75 -16.03
C TRP A 17 -17.30 -14.29 -16.46
N SER A 18 -16.33 -13.65 -17.11
CA SER A 18 -16.40 -12.25 -17.59
C SER A 18 -17.50 -12.04 -18.63
N GLU A 19 -17.60 -12.94 -19.60
CA GLU A 19 -18.67 -12.93 -20.62
C GLU A 19 -20.04 -13.33 -20.05
N GLY A 20 -20.09 -13.65 -18.76
CA GLY A 20 -21.32 -13.98 -18.05
C GLY A 20 -21.89 -15.34 -18.40
N THR A 21 -21.12 -16.22 -19.03
CA THR A 21 -21.56 -17.56 -19.46
C THR A 21 -21.39 -18.62 -18.35
N ASP A 22 -20.35 -18.48 -17.53
CA ASP A 22 -19.97 -19.42 -16.47
C ASP A 22 -19.69 -18.66 -15.16
N ASN A 23 -20.73 -18.04 -14.61
CA ASN A 23 -20.63 -17.13 -13.45
C ASN A 23 -21.45 -17.57 -12.23
N GLY A 24 -22.02 -18.79 -12.28
CA GLY A 24 -22.90 -19.33 -11.24
C GLY A 24 -24.31 -18.70 -11.19
N ARG A 25 -24.64 -17.76 -12.09
CA ARG A 25 -25.96 -17.11 -12.18
C ARG A 25 -26.64 -17.39 -13.51
N GLN A 26 -25.88 -17.34 -14.61
CA GLN A 26 -26.33 -17.75 -15.94
C GLN A 26 -26.62 -19.24 -15.93
N LYS A 27 -27.81 -19.62 -16.40
CA LYS A 27 -28.14 -21.03 -16.62
C LYS A 27 -27.19 -21.58 -17.68
N THR A 28 -26.62 -22.75 -17.45
CA THR A 28 -25.80 -23.47 -18.42
C THR A 28 -25.84 -24.95 -18.05
N ARG A 29 -25.75 -25.84 -19.04
CA ARG A 29 -25.60 -27.29 -18.84
C ARG A 29 -24.16 -27.76 -19.02
N ASN A 30 -23.27 -26.85 -19.44
CA ASN A 30 -21.91 -27.18 -19.82
C ASN A 30 -20.98 -25.96 -19.62
N HIS A 31 -20.89 -25.43 -18.40
CA HIS A 31 -19.90 -24.41 -18.03
C HIS A 31 -19.82 -23.21 -19.01
N GLY A 32 -20.96 -22.75 -19.51
CA GLY A 32 -21.08 -21.63 -20.44
C GLY A 32 -20.94 -21.99 -21.93
N TYR A 33 -20.48 -23.19 -22.29
CA TYR A 33 -20.26 -23.60 -23.69
C TYR A 33 -21.54 -23.67 -24.54
N ASP A 34 -22.71 -23.74 -23.91
CA ASP A 34 -24.03 -23.79 -24.54
C ASP A 34 -24.77 -22.44 -24.55
N VAL A 35 -24.15 -21.35 -24.11
CA VAL A 35 -24.86 -20.07 -23.91
C VAL A 35 -24.89 -19.24 -25.18
N ILE A 36 -26.08 -18.81 -25.60
CA ILE A 36 -26.30 -17.78 -26.62
C ILE A 36 -26.41 -16.43 -25.91
N VAL A 37 -25.90 -15.37 -26.55
CA VAL A 37 -26.05 -13.99 -26.10
C VAL A 37 -27.51 -13.68 -25.77
N GLY A 38 -27.74 -13.06 -24.60
CA GLY A 38 -29.09 -12.87 -24.03
C GLY A 38 -29.53 -13.97 -23.06
N GLY A 39 -28.76 -15.06 -22.93
CA GLY A 39 -28.90 -16.06 -21.86
C GLY A 39 -29.67 -17.32 -22.22
N GLU A 40 -30.12 -17.46 -23.48
CA GLU A 40 -30.68 -18.72 -23.98
C GLU A 40 -29.59 -19.79 -24.15
N LEU A 41 -30.01 -21.05 -24.27
CA LEU A 41 -29.10 -22.19 -24.46
C LEU A 41 -29.32 -22.86 -25.81
N PHE A 42 -28.24 -23.34 -26.42
CA PHE A 42 -28.28 -24.28 -27.54
C PHE A 42 -27.85 -25.69 -27.10
N THR A 43 -28.20 -26.70 -27.89
CA THR A 43 -27.88 -28.10 -27.57
C THR A 43 -27.09 -28.81 -28.66
N ASP A 44 -27.14 -28.30 -29.90
CA ASP A 44 -26.37 -28.84 -31.01
C ASP A 44 -25.02 -28.13 -31.12
N TYR A 45 -23.95 -28.89 -30.94
CA TYR A 45 -22.58 -28.41 -31.07
C TYR A 45 -21.99 -28.71 -32.47
N SER A 46 -22.78 -29.18 -33.44
CA SER A 46 -22.28 -29.45 -34.80
C SER A 46 -21.83 -28.19 -35.54
N ASP A 47 -22.42 -27.03 -35.23
CA ASP A 47 -22.04 -25.72 -35.74
C ASP A 47 -22.39 -24.62 -34.71
N HIS A 48 -21.89 -23.41 -34.93
CA HIS A 48 -22.35 -22.23 -34.21
C HIS A 48 -23.87 -22.00 -34.45
N PRO A 49 -24.67 -21.62 -33.44
CA PRO A 49 -26.14 -21.57 -33.56
C PRO A 49 -26.67 -20.48 -34.51
N ARG A 50 -25.83 -19.48 -34.84
CA ARG A 50 -26.10 -18.38 -35.80
C ARG A 50 -27.39 -17.59 -35.53
N LYS A 51 -27.88 -17.64 -34.30
CA LYS A 51 -29.07 -16.91 -33.87
C LYS A 51 -28.72 -15.43 -33.66
N LEU A 52 -29.32 -14.55 -34.45
CA LEU A 52 -29.22 -13.10 -34.24
C LEU A 52 -30.22 -12.67 -33.16
N VAL A 53 -29.70 -12.35 -31.99
CA VAL A 53 -30.50 -11.91 -30.83
C VAL A 53 -30.48 -10.39 -30.74
N THR A 54 -31.65 -9.79 -30.53
CA THR A 54 -31.78 -8.34 -30.27
C THR A 54 -31.74 -8.11 -28.77
N LEU A 55 -30.66 -7.52 -28.27
CA LEU A 55 -30.46 -7.26 -26.84
C LEU A 55 -31.18 -5.99 -26.38
N ASN A 56 -31.21 -4.99 -27.27
CA ASN A 56 -31.99 -3.77 -27.12
C ASN A 56 -32.27 -3.19 -28.54
N PRO A 57 -33.10 -2.14 -28.68
CA PRO A 57 -33.45 -1.60 -30.00
C PRO A 57 -32.27 -1.17 -30.88
N LYS A 58 -31.08 -0.92 -30.29
CA LYS A 58 -29.88 -0.45 -30.98
C LYS A 58 -28.77 -1.50 -31.07
N LEU A 59 -28.91 -2.66 -30.42
CA LEU A 59 -27.86 -3.67 -30.32
C LEU A 59 -28.39 -5.07 -30.63
N LYS A 60 -27.81 -5.68 -31.65
CA LYS A 60 -28.02 -7.09 -32.00
C LYS A 60 -26.68 -7.82 -31.99
N SER A 61 -26.69 -9.07 -31.57
CA SER A 61 -25.48 -9.88 -31.51
C SER A 61 -25.78 -11.32 -31.94
N THR A 62 -24.75 -11.99 -32.47
CA THR A 62 -24.78 -13.42 -32.77
C THR A 62 -23.86 -14.21 -31.83
N GLY A 63 -23.42 -13.60 -30.73
CA GLY A 63 -22.50 -14.23 -29.79
C GLY A 63 -23.04 -15.54 -29.26
N ALA A 64 -22.23 -16.60 -29.30
CA ALA A 64 -22.58 -17.87 -28.69
C ALA A 64 -21.35 -18.60 -28.16
N GLY A 65 -21.62 -19.58 -27.31
CA GLY A 65 -20.61 -20.37 -26.64
C GLY A 65 -19.98 -19.65 -25.45
N ARG A 66 -19.04 -20.34 -24.81
CA ARG A 66 -18.39 -19.92 -23.55
C ARG A 66 -17.66 -18.59 -23.66
N TYR A 67 -17.21 -18.25 -24.86
CA TYR A 67 -16.44 -17.05 -25.15
C TYR A 67 -17.21 -16.06 -26.04
N GLN A 68 -18.54 -16.22 -26.16
CA GLN A 68 -19.46 -15.36 -26.92
C GLN A 68 -18.96 -15.04 -28.35
N LEU A 69 -18.45 -16.05 -29.05
CA LEU A 69 -17.92 -15.91 -30.40
C LEU A 69 -19.02 -15.49 -31.38
N LEU A 70 -18.77 -14.50 -32.22
CA LEU A 70 -19.72 -14.10 -33.26
C LEU A 70 -19.67 -15.07 -34.45
N SER A 71 -20.82 -15.36 -35.04
CA SER A 71 -20.97 -16.23 -36.22
C SER A 71 -19.98 -15.91 -37.36
N ARG A 72 -19.77 -14.63 -37.68
CA ARG A 72 -18.80 -14.19 -38.70
C ARG A 72 -17.37 -14.64 -38.40
N TRP A 73 -16.96 -14.56 -37.14
CA TRP A 73 -15.60 -14.96 -36.73
C TRP A 73 -15.48 -16.48 -36.63
N TRP A 74 -16.55 -17.15 -36.21
CA TRP A 74 -16.63 -18.59 -36.27
C TRP A 74 -16.35 -19.13 -37.67
N ASP A 75 -16.95 -18.57 -38.72
CA ASP A 75 -16.71 -19.01 -40.10
C ASP A 75 -15.24 -18.89 -40.52
N ALA A 76 -14.60 -17.78 -40.15
CA ALA A 76 -13.20 -17.53 -40.44
C ALA A 76 -12.30 -18.56 -39.72
N TYR A 77 -12.48 -18.74 -38.42
CA TYR A 77 -11.64 -19.64 -37.63
C TYR A 77 -11.92 -21.11 -37.90
N ARG A 78 -13.18 -21.49 -38.18
CA ARG A 78 -13.55 -22.84 -38.57
C ARG A 78 -12.75 -23.27 -39.80
N LYS A 79 -12.67 -22.39 -40.81
CA LYS A 79 -11.87 -22.62 -42.02
C LYS A 79 -10.37 -22.59 -41.73
N GLN A 80 -9.88 -21.58 -41.02
CA GLN A 80 -8.45 -21.39 -40.73
C GLN A 80 -7.85 -22.54 -39.92
N LEU A 81 -8.59 -23.06 -38.94
CA LEU A 81 -8.13 -24.09 -38.02
C LEU A 81 -8.61 -25.51 -38.40
N GLY A 82 -9.43 -25.64 -39.45
CA GLY A 82 -9.97 -26.92 -39.90
C GLY A 82 -10.97 -27.56 -38.92
N LEU A 83 -11.69 -26.76 -38.14
CA LEU A 83 -12.61 -27.23 -37.10
C LEU A 83 -13.86 -27.85 -37.72
N LYS A 84 -14.30 -28.98 -37.16
CA LYS A 84 -15.43 -29.76 -37.69
C LYS A 84 -16.75 -29.44 -37.02
N ASP A 85 -16.68 -29.02 -35.77
CA ASP A 85 -17.82 -28.77 -34.88
C ASP A 85 -17.59 -27.49 -34.08
N PHE A 86 -18.61 -27.06 -33.34
CA PHE A 86 -18.57 -25.98 -32.36
C PHE A 86 -18.49 -26.51 -30.91
N SER A 87 -17.93 -27.71 -30.72
CA SER A 87 -17.75 -28.35 -29.40
C SER A 87 -16.92 -27.48 -28.44
N PRO A 88 -16.94 -27.75 -27.12
CA PRO A 88 -16.10 -27.05 -26.16
C PRO A 88 -14.63 -26.94 -26.58
N LYS A 89 -14.07 -28.04 -27.13
CA LYS A 89 -12.69 -28.06 -27.63
C LYS A 89 -12.47 -27.12 -28.81
N SER A 90 -13.43 -27.03 -29.72
CA SER A 90 -13.37 -26.11 -30.86
C SER A 90 -13.52 -24.65 -30.41
N GLN A 91 -14.41 -24.38 -29.44
CA GLN A 91 -14.54 -23.05 -28.84
C GLN A 91 -13.25 -22.61 -28.15
N ASP A 92 -12.62 -23.48 -27.36
CA ASP A 92 -11.32 -23.24 -26.72
C ASP A 92 -10.24 -22.98 -27.76
N ALA A 93 -10.19 -23.78 -28.83
CA ALA A 93 -9.22 -23.61 -29.90
C ALA A 93 -9.33 -22.23 -30.56
N VAL A 94 -10.55 -21.74 -30.80
CA VAL A 94 -10.77 -20.40 -31.34
C VAL A 94 -10.39 -19.31 -30.34
N ALA A 95 -10.79 -19.43 -29.07
CA ALA A 95 -10.42 -18.46 -28.04
C ALA A 95 -8.90 -18.35 -27.87
N LEU A 96 -8.21 -19.49 -27.78
CA LEU A 96 -6.75 -19.54 -27.68
C LEU A 96 -6.06 -19.04 -28.94
N GLN A 97 -6.64 -19.29 -30.12
CA GLN A 97 -6.12 -18.74 -31.37
C GLN A 97 -6.24 -17.21 -31.41
N GLN A 98 -7.37 -16.64 -30.98
CA GLN A 98 -7.53 -15.19 -30.85
C GLN A 98 -6.52 -14.61 -29.85
N ILE A 99 -6.36 -15.23 -28.68
CA ILE A 99 -5.35 -14.84 -27.66
C ILE A 99 -3.93 -14.90 -28.23
N LYS A 100 -3.62 -15.93 -29.05
CA LYS A 100 -2.35 -16.06 -29.74
C LYS A 100 -2.11 -14.91 -30.71
N GLU A 101 -3.10 -14.56 -31.52
CA GLU A 101 -3.01 -13.48 -32.50
C GLU A 101 -2.86 -12.11 -31.83
N ARG A 102 -3.35 -11.94 -30.60
CA ARG A 102 -3.07 -10.77 -29.76
C ARG A 102 -1.69 -10.77 -29.10
N GLY A 103 -0.92 -11.85 -29.21
CA GLY A 103 0.37 -12.01 -28.55
C GLY A 103 0.26 -12.13 -27.02
N ALA A 104 -0.90 -12.54 -26.50
CA ALA A 104 -1.16 -12.60 -25.06
C ALA A 104 -0.77 -13.95 -24.43
N LEU A 105 -0.54 -15.01 -25.22
CA LEU A 105 -0.14 -16.32 -24.67
C LEU A 105 1.09 -16.26 -23.77
N PRO A 106 2.23 -15.63 -24.17
CA PRO A 106 3.39 -15.56 -23.29
C PRO A 106 3.14 -14.76 -22.01
N MET A 107 2.22 -13.79 -22.06
CA MET A 107 1.81 -13.01 -20.89
C MET A 107 1.01 -13.86 -19.91
N ILE A 108 0.08 -14.67 -20.41
CA ILE A 108 -0.70 -15.62 -19.61
C ILE A 108 0.24 -16.66 -18.98
N ASP A 109 1.11 -17.25 -19.79
CA ASP A 109 2.04 -18.30 -19.35
C ASP A 109 2.96 -17.83 -18.22
N ARG A 110 3.46 -16.59 -18.29
CA ARG A 110 4.33 -16.00 -17.25
C ARG A 110 3.58 -15.32 -16.10
N GLY A 111 2.24 -15.35 -16.11
CA GLY A 111 1.40 -14.77 -15.04
C GLY A 111 1.17 -13.26 -15.12
N ASP A 112 1.51 -12.59 -16.23
CA ASP A 112 1.30 -11.16 -16.47
C ASP A 112 -0.16 -10.87 -16.89
N ILE A 113 -1.12 -11.29 -16.05
CA ILE A 113 -2.54 -11.39 -16.42
C ILE A 113 -3.18 -10.03 -16.72
N ARG A 114 -2.76 -8.95 -16.04
CA ARG A 114 -3.24 -7.59 -16.35
C ARG A 114 -2.93 -7.19 -17.80
N GLN A 115 -1.72 -7.46 -18.27
CA GLN A 115 -1.32 -7.17 -19.65
C GLN A 115 -2.05 -8.07 -20.64
N ALA A 116 -2.26 -9.34 -20.29
CA ALA A 116 -3.03 -10.26 -21.12
C ALA A 116 -4.49 -9.80 -21.28
N ILE A 117 -5.14 -9.34 -20.20
CA ILE A 117 -6.49 -8.77 -20.24
C ILE A 117 -6.53 -7.56 -21.16
N ASP A 118 -5.64 -6.60 -20.95
CA ASP A 118 -5.54 -5.37 -21.76
C ASP A 118 -5.36 -5.67 -23.26
N ARG A 119 -4.48 -6.63 -23.59
CA ARG A 119 -4.22 -7.04 -24.98
C ARG A 119 -5.41 -7.71 -25.65
N CYS A 120 -6.30 -8.30 -24.87
CA CYS A 120 -7.47 -9.03 -25.34
C CYS A 120 -8.78 -8.21 -25.29
N SER A 121 -8.74 -6.98 -24.77
CA SER A 121 -9.93 -6.14 -24.54
C SER A 121 -10.75 -5.89 -25.80
N ASN A 122 -10.09 -5.73 -26.96
CA ASN A 122 -10.77 -5.51 -28.25
C ASN A 122 -11.42 -6.77 -28.86
N ILE A 123 -11.33 -7.93 -28.21
CA ILE A 123 -12.02 -9.16 -28.63
C ILE A 123 -13.29 -9.37 -27.81
N TRP A 124 -13.20 -9.15 -26.50
CA TRP A 124 -14.26 -9.44 -25.54
C TRP A 124 -14.79 -8.16 -24.91
N ALA A 125 -16.04 -7.84 -25.18
CA ALA A 125 -16.68 -6.60 -24.73
C ALA A 125 -16.80 -6.48 -23.21
N SER A 126 -16.71 -7.60 -22.47
CA SER A 126 -16.76 -7.62 -21.01
C SER A 126 -15.44 -7.22 -20.34
N LEU A 127 -14.33 -7.23 -21.08
CA LEU A 127 -13.01 -6.89 -20.54
C LEU A 127 -12.84 -5.37 -20.41
N PRO A 128 -12.07 -4.90 -19.41
CA PRO A 128 -11.80 -3.47 -19.24
C PRO A 128 -11.05 -2.90 -20.44
N GLY A 129 -11.49 -1.75 -20.93
CA GLY A 129 -10.92 -1.05 -22.07
C GLY A 129 -11.41 -1.54 -23.44
N ALA A 130 -12.45 -2.38 -23.48
CA ALA A 130 -12.99 -2.93 -24.72
C ALA A 130 -13.70 -1.86 -25.58
N GLY A 131 -14.28 -0.83 -24.95
CA GLY A 131 -14.79 0.35 -25.65
C GLY A 131 -16.09 0.14 -26.44
N TYR A 132 -16.78 -0.99 -26.22
CA TYR A 132 -18.07 -1.31 -26.86
C TYR A 132 -19.27 -0.59 -26.22
N GLY A 133 -19.05 0.21 -25.17
CA GLY A 133 -20.14 0.84 -24.41
C GLY A 133 -21.01 -0.14 -23.63
N GLN A 134 -20.50 -1.36 -23.38
CA GLN A 134 -21.12 -2.39 -22.53
C GLN A 134 -20.52 -2.37 -21.12
N PHE A 135 -21.08 -3.17 -20.19
CA PHE A 135 -20.55 -3.26 -18.83
C PHE A 135 -19.19 -3.98 -18.83
N GLU A 136 -18.14 -3.28 -18.41
CA GLU A 136 -16.78 -3.82 -18.30
C GLU A 136 -16.46 -4.21 -16.85
N HIS A 137 -15.84 -5.38 -16.67
CA HIS A 137 -15.39 -5.80 -15.34
C HIS A 137 -14.12 -5.06 -14.89
N LYS A 138 -13.96 -4.86 -13.58
CA LYS A 138 -12.70 -4.37 -13.01
C LYS A 138 -11.61 -5.44 -13.15
N ALA A 139 -10.41 -5.02 -13.56
CA ALA A 139 -9.27 -5.93 -13.72
C ALA A 139 -8.98 -6.76 -12.45
N ASP A 140 -9.18 -6.19 -11.25
CA ASP A 140 -8.95 -6.90 -9.99
C ASP A 140 -9.93 -8.05 -9.77
N SER A 141 -11.20 -7.88 -10.18
CA SER A 141 -12.20 -8.95 -10.10
C SER A 141 -11.87 -10.10 -11.05
N LEU A 142 -11.38 -9.78 -12.25
CA LEU A 142 -10.92 -10.76 -13.23
C LEU A 142 -9.69 -11.53 -12.71
N ILE A 143 -8.72 -10.83 -12.12
CA ILE A 143 -7.55 -11.44 -11.50
C ILE A 143 -7.93 -12.37 -10.35
N ALA A 144 -8.91 -12.00 -9.52
CA ALA A 144 -9.41 -12.87 -8.46
C ALA A 144 -9.99 -14.16 -9.04
N LYS A 145 -10.81 -14.08 -10.09
CA LYS A 145 -11.39 -15.25 -10.76
C LYS A 145 -10.35 -16.12 -11.44
N PHE A 146 -9.33 -15.51 -12.05
CA PHE A 146 -8.18 -16.23 -12.58
C PHE A 146 -7.43 -17.02 -11.50
N LYS A 147 -7.24 -16.44 -10.31
CA LYS A 147 -6.61 -17.12 -9.16
C LYS A 147 -7.48 -18.26 -8.62
N GLU A 148 -8.79 -18.03 -8.48
CA GLU A 148 -9.75 -19.07 -8.07
C GLU A 148 -9.77 -20.26 -9.05
N ALA A 149 -9.57 -20.01 -10.35
CA ALA A 149 -9.45 -21.04 -11.38
C ALA A 149 -8.10 -21.78 -11.36
N GLY A 150 -7.23 -21.50 -10.38
CA GLY A 150 -5.93 -22.16 -10.20
C GLY A 150 -4.76 -21.50 -10.93
N GLY A 151 -4.96 -20.32 -11.53
CA GLY A 151 -3.91 -19.57 -12.21
C GLY A 151 -3.00 -18.80 -11.24
N THR A 152 -1.70 -18.77 -11.52
CA THR A 152 -0.71 -17.98 -10.80
C THR A 152 -0.50 -16.63 -11.47
N VAL A 153 -0.61 -15.56 -10.68
CA VAL A 153 -0.38 -14.19 -11.16
C VAL A 153 1.00 -13.77 -10.71
N ARG A 154 1.80 -13.27 -11.64
CA ARG A 154 3.07 -12.64 -11.30
C ARG A 154 2.76 -11.33 -10.60
N GLU A 155 3.02 -11.29 -9.29
CA GLU A 155 3.08 -10.03 -8.57
C GLU A 155 4.24 -9.24 -9.19
N ILE A 156 3.88 -8.21 -9.96
CA ILE A 156 4.88 -7.36 -10.60
C ILE A 156 5.61 -6.64 -9.47
N ASP A 157 6.93 -6.56 -9.52
CA ASP A 157 7.75 -5.88 -8.51
C ASP A 157 7.23 -4.46 -8.20
N ARG A 158 6.49 -3.82 -9.13
CA ARG A 158 5.77 -2.55 -8.89
C ARG A 158 4.81 -2.56 -7.71
N ASP A 159 4.08 -3.64 -7.44
CA ASP A 159 3.13 -3.68 -6.31
C ASP A 159 3.88 -3.83 -4.98
N LYS A 160 4.97 -4.62 -4.98
CA LYS A 160 5.90 -4.71 -3.84
C LYS A 160 6.60 -3.38 -3.60
N ASN A 161 7.18 -2.80 -4.65
CA ASN A 161 7.83 -1.49 -4.64
C ASN A 161 6.85 -0.38 -4.22
N ALA A 162 5.59 -0.41 -4.63
CA ALA A 162 4.59 0.58 -4.22
C ALA A 162 4.26 0.46 -2.72
N ARG A 163 4.17 -0.78 -2.21
CA ARG A 163 3.96 -1.03 -0.78
C ARG A 163 5.18 -0.60 0.04
N GLU A 164 6.38 -0.94 -0.42
CA GLU A 164 7.64 -0.53 0.20
C GLU A 164 7.81 0.99 0.17
N LEU A 165 7.52 1.65 -0.95
CA LEU A 165 7.55 3.10 -1.09
C LEU A 165 6.57 3.78 -0.12
N LYS A 166 5.36 3.21 0.02
CA LYS A 166 4.38 3.72 0.98
C LYS A 166 4.86 3.60 2.42
N LEU A 167 5.49 2.48 2.79
CA LEU A 167 6.07 2.27 4.11
C LEU A 167 7.25 3.22 4.37
N ALA A 168 8.14 3.38 3.40
CA ALA A 168 9.26 4.31 3.49
C ALA A 168 8.79 5.77 3.66
N ASN A 169 7.78 6.19 2.89
CA ASN A 169 7.22 7.53 3.02
C ASN A 169 6.58 7.76 4.40
N ALA A 170 5.86 6.77 4.94
CA ALA A 170 5.31 6.87 6.29
C ALA A 170 6.41 7.00 7.37
N ALA A 171 7.50 6.24 7.24
CA ALA A 171 8.65 6.33 8.14
C ALA A 171 9.34 7.70 8.07
N ILE A 172 9.48 8.28 6.86
CA ILE A 172 10.04 9.62 6.68
C ILE A 172 9.15 10.68 7.35
N THR A 173 7.83 10.59 7.17
CA THR A 173 6.90 11.51 7.82
C THR A 173 6.99 11.42 9.35
N ASP A 174 7.08 10.21 9.90
CA ASP A 174 7.26 10.00 11.34
C ASP A 174 8.57 10.59 11.85
N MET A 175 9.69 10.37 11.16
CA MET A 175 10.97 10.98 11.51
C MET A 175 10.92 12.51 11.48
N GLN A 176 10.26 13.10 10.48
CA GLN A 176 10.09 14.55 10.40
C GLN A 176 9.26 15.11 11.55
N MET A 177 8.25 14.39 12.03
CA MET A 177 7.50 14.80 13.22
C MET A 177 8.39 14.79 14.47
N ARG A 178 9.15 13.71 14.69
CA ARG A 178 10.07 13.63 15.84
C ARG A 178 11.14 14.72 15.80
N GLN A 179 11.66 15.08 14.63
CA GLN A 179 12.61 16.20 14.49
C GLN A 179 12.00 17.54 14.90
N ARG A 180 10.73 17.78 14.57
CA ARG A 180 10.01 18.98 15.02
C ARG A 180 9.79 18.98 16.53
N ASP A 181 9.43 17.84 17.10
CA ASP A 181 9.22 17.72 18.55
C ASP A 181 10.52 17.94 19.33
N VAL A 182 11.64 17.39 18.84
CA VAL A 182 12.97 17.63 19.42
C VAL A 182 13.35 19.11 19.33
N ALA A 183 13.13 19.75 18.19
CA ALA A 183 13.40 21.19 18.04
C ALA A 183 12.54 22.05 18.96
N ALA A 184 11.27 21.67 19.17
CA ALA A 184 10.38 22.36 20.11
C ALA A 184 10.83 22.19 21.57
N LEU A 185 11.28 20.99 21.94
CA LEU A 185 11.87 20.74 23.27
C LEU A 185 13.14 21.56 23.48
N ASP A 186 14.03 21.61 22.49
CA ASP A 186 15.27 22.39 22.55
C ASP A 186 15.00 23.89 22.73
N ALA A 187 14.04 24.44 21.97
CA ALA A 187 13.62 25.83 22.11
C ALA A 187 13.04 26.12 23.50
N LYS A 188 12.25 25.20 24.05
CA LYS A 188 11.69 25.31 25.40
C LYS A 188 12.79 25.33 26.46
N TYR A 189 13.69 24.35 26.43
CA TYR A 189 14.77 24.26 27.42
C TYR A 189 15.76 25.42 27.32
N THR A 190 16.05 25.89 26.11
CA THR A 190 16.91 27.07 25.91
C THR A 190 16.28 28.31 26.54
N LYS A 191 14.97 28.50 26.40
CA LYS A 191 14.26 29.60 27.03
C LYS A 191 14.25 29.48 28.56
N GLU A 192 13.91 28.32 29.09
CA GLU A 192 13.90 28.09 30.55
C GLU A 192 15.28 28.34 31.18
N LEU A 193 16.36 27.94 30.49
CA LEU A 193 17.73 28.21 30.94
C LEU A 193 18.04 29.72 30.94
N ALA A 194 17.62 30.45 29.91
CA ALA A 194 17.81 31.90 29.81
C ALA A 194 17.02 32.66 30.89
N ASP A 195 15.76 32.29 31.10
CA ASP A 195 14.89 32.88 32.12
C ASP A 195 15.45 32.62 33.54
N ALA A 196 15.85 31.38 33.83
CA ALA A 196 16.46 31.02 35.11
C ALA A 196 17.81 31.71 35.35
N LYS A 197 18.60 31.93 34.28
CA LYS A 197 19.84 32.70 34.35
C LYS A 197 19.55 34.17 34.67
N ALA A 198 18.60 34.78 33.96
CA ALA A 198 18.20 36.17 34.19
C ALA A 198 17.67 36.39 35.63
N GLU A 199 16.89 35.44 36.15
CA GLU A 199 16.41 35.51 37.54
C GLU A 199 17.57 35.44 38.54
N ASN A 200 18.52 34.51 38.36
CA ASN A 200 19.70 34.43 39.22
C ASN A 200 20.55 35.70 39.19
N ASP A 201 20.75 36.28 38.00
CA ASP A 201 21.52 37.51 37.84
C ASP A 201 20.81 38.69 38.53
N ALA A 202 19.48 38.82 38.38
CA ALA A 202 18.69 39.82 39.10
C ALA A 202 18.76 39.66 40.63
N LEU A 203 18.68 38.42 41.14
CA LEU A 203 18.82 38.13 42.57
C LEU A 203 20.21 38.51 43.09
N ARG A 204 21.26 38.22 42.32
CA ARG A 204 22.65 38.61 42.65
C ARG A 204 22.80 40.12 42.72
N ASP A 205 22.24 40.84 41.75
CA ASP A 205 22.27 42.31 41.71
C ASP A 205 21.49 42.93 42.89
N ASP A 206 20.33 42.38 43.24
CA ASP A 206 19.54 42.82 44.39
C ASP A 206 20.26 42.63 45.71
N VAL A 207 20.99 41.50 45.87
CA VAL A 207 21.82 41.24 47.05
C VAL A 207 23.01 42.21 47.10
N ALA A 208 23.70 42.41 45.98
CA ALA A 208 24.86 43.30 45.89
C ALA A 208 24.48 44.77 46.18
N ALA A 209 23.31 45.22 45.69
CA ALA A 209 22.78 46.54 45.95
C ALA A 209 22.15 46.70 47.35
N GLY A 210 22.09 45.63 48.15
CA GLY A 210 21.50 45.63 49.49
C GLY A 210 19.96 45.72 49.51
N ARG A 211 19.30 45.57 48.36
CA ARG A 211 17.82 45.53 48.25
C ARG A 211 17.24 44.22 48.79
N ARG A 212 18.02 43.12 48.76
CA ARG A 212 17.70 41.84 49.41
C ARG A 212 18.84 41.42 50.34
N ARG A 213 18.51 40.68 51.41
CA ARG A 213 19.48 40.19 52.42
C ARG A 213 19.46 38.67 52.50
N LEU A 214 20.63 38.05 52.30
CA LEU A 214 20.83 36.62 52.55
C LEU A 214 21.02 36.37 54.05
N HIS A 215 20.26 35.43 54.60
CA HIS A 215 20.46 34.96 55.98
C HIS A 215 21.42 33.77 55.96
N ILE A 216 22.62 33.97 56.53
CA ILE A 216 23.61 32.91 56.65
C ILE A 216 23.55 32.38 58.09
N LYS A 217 23.24 31.09 58.23
CA LYS A 217 23.33 30.42 59.53
C LYS A 217 24.81 30.08 59.81
N ALA A 218 25.51 31.01 60.47
CA ALA A 218 26.89 30.83 60.87
C ALA A 218 27.00 30.42 62.35
N VAL A 219 27.96 29.56 62.66
CA VAL A 219 28.37 29.23 64.04
C VAL A 219 29.75 29.85 64.26
N CYS A 220 29.83 30.89 65.10
CA CYS A 220 31.11 31.48 65.49
C CYS A 220 31.72 30.68 66.64
N GLN A 221 32.93 30.15 66.45
CA GLN A 221 33.71 29.57 67.54
C GLN A 221 34.23 30.69 68.46
N SER A 222 33.96 30.62 69.76
CA SER A 222 34.49 31.58 70.73
C SER A 222 36.00 31.37 70.89
N VAL A 223 36.79 32.39 70.58
CA VAL A 223 38.23 32.37 70.82
C VAL A 223 38.48 32.77 72.27
N SER A 224 38.98 31.84 73.10
CA SER A 224 39.44 32.16 74.45
C SER A 224 40.74 32.96 74.38
N VAL A 225 40.68 34.28 74.61
CA VAL A 225 41.88 35.11 74.76
C VAL A 225 42.39 34.97 76.20
N LYS A 226 43.56 34.37 76.40
CA LYS A 226 44.28 34.49 77.68
C LYS A 226 44.78 35.93 77.83
N PRO A 227 44.49 36.63 78.94
CA PRO A 227 45.02 37.98 79.15
C PRO A 227 46.55 37.95 79.24
N PRO A 228 47.24 38.98 78.74
CA PRO A 228 48.70 39.06 78.81
C PRO A 228 49.15 39.18 80.27
N PRO A 229 50.34 38.64 80.63
CA PRO A 229 50.87 38.78 81.98
C PRO A 229 51.15 40.26 82.29
N PRO A 230 50.98 40.68 83.56
CA PRO A 230 51.22 42.05 83.98
C PRO A 230 52.70 42.45 83.81
N PRO A 231 52.98 43.74 83.55
CA PRO A 231 54.34 44.22 83.30
C PRO A 231 55.23 44.14 84.56
N ALA A 232 56.52 43.81 84.35
CA ALA A 232 57.48 43.44 85.39
C ALA A 232 57.77 44.52 86.46
N TRP A 233 57.45 45.79 86.21
CA TRP A 233 57.67 46.88 87.18
C TRP A 233 56.72 46.86 88.38
N ILE A 234 55.59 46.13 88.27
CA ILE A 234 54.65 45.90 89.40
C ILE A 234 55.21 44.90 90.43
N MET A 235 56.25 44.14 90.09
CA MET A 235 56.78 43.06 90.95
C MET A 235 58.06 43.43 91.73
N GLN A 236 58.50 44.70 91.75
CA GLN A 236 59.67 45.09 92.54
C GLN A 236 59.31 45.48 93.98
N PRO A 237 60.03 44.98 95.01
CA PRO A 237 59.78 45.34 96.40
C PRO A 237 60.22 46.79 96.69
N PRO A 238 59.54 47.50 97.62
CA PRO A 238 59.78 48.91 97.89
C PRO A 238 61.19 49.16 98.48
N PRO A 239 61.89 50.25 98.07
CA PRO A 239 63.21 50.56 98.60
C PRO A 239 63.14 50.94 100.09
N THR A 240 63.89 50.23 100.91
CA THR A 240 64.05 50.48 102.35
C THR A 240 64.82 51.78 102.57
N GLY A 241 64.18 52.77 103.21
CA GLY A 241 64.83 54.03 103.58
C GLY A 241 65.90 53.86 104.68
N ARG A 242 66.92 54.73 104.64
CA ARG A 242 67.71 55.10 105.82
C ARG A 242 67.96 56.60 105.83
N HIS A 243 67.56 57.20 106.94
CA HIS A 243 67.80 58.58 107.37
C HIS A 243 69.29 58.94 107.44
N ARG A 244 69.61 60.16 107.04
CA ARG A 244 70.10 61.25 107.93
C ARG A 244 70.04 62.59 107.22
#